data_AF-A0A7S1L3Y2-F1
#
_entry.id   AF-A0A7S1L3Y2-F1
#
_cell.length_a   1.000
_cell.length_b   1.000
_cell.length_c   1.000
_cell.angle_alpha   90.00
_cell.angle_beta   90.00
_cell.angle_gamma   90.00
#
_symmetry.space_group_name_H-M   'P 1'
#
loop_
_entity.id
_entity.type
_entity.pdbx_description
1 polymer ?
#
loop_
_entity_poly.entity_id
_entity_poly.type
_entity_poly.pdbx_seq_one_letter_code
_entity_poly.pdbx_strand_id
1 'polypeptide(L)'
;PQGKTYAQLMQDAVQTGVPVPRKIRLQIFMQVCAAVAYSHKSNFAMRTLRPDLMMVSLDHGMASCHYLDYCALRPESLRSTKVQLGCRMAFSDPSVRAGAAVSRSMDSYAAAMMVVYAYAFTDVLDEFKQQQYVWLKEAQRPVADQVPDALAHYSGRLKIDADVAELIVAMTRPDEKRMSCADAAKAFFELLQSDSKHE
;
A
#
# COMPACT_ATOMS: atom_id res chain seq x y z
N PRO A 1 21.35 7.15 -12.64
CA PRO A 1 20.63 7.27 -11.34
C PRO A 1 20.64 5.93 -10.59
N GLN A 2 21.23 5.87 -9.38
CA GLN A 2 21.15 4.67 -8.53
C GLN A 2 19.75 4.61 -7.90
N GLY A 3 18.94 3.64 -8.32
CA GLY A 3 17.64 3.38 -7.70
C GLY A 3 17.81 2.91 -6.26
N LYS A 4 16.91 3.32 -5.37
CA LYS A 4 16.82 2.84 -3.99
C LYS A 4 15.56 2.01 -3.84
N THR A 5 15.51 1.09 -2.89
CA THR A 5 14.21 0.48 -2.55
C THR A 5 13.29 1.54 -1.94
N TYR A 6 11.98 1.36 -2.05
CA TYR A 6 11.03 2.29 -1.42
C TYR A 6 11.20 2.31 0.10
N ALA A 7 11.54 1.17 0.71
CA ALA A 7 11.92 1.09 2.12
C ALA A 7 13.13 1.98 2.44
N GLN A 8 14.19 1.93 1.64
CA GLN A 8 15.37 2.79 1.82
C GLN A 8 15.04 4.27 1.64
N LEU A 9 14.23 4.62 0.64
CA LEU A 9 13.81 6.01 0.42
C LEU A 9 13.07 6.58 1.64
N MET A 10 12.17 5.80 2.25
CA MET A 10 11.47 6.24 3.47
C MET A 10 12.40 6.29 4.68
N GLN A 11 13.33 5.33 4.78
CA GLN A 11 14.33 5.32 5.85
C GLN A 11 15.24 6.56 5.80
N ASP A 12 15.66 6.97 4.60
CA ASP A 12 16.45 8.19 4.41
C ASP A 12 15.66 9.44 4.81
N ALA A 13 14.37 9.52 4.45
CA ALA A 13 13.49 10.62 4.84
C ALA A 13 13.35 10.75 6.37
N VAL A 14 13.33 9.61 7.06
CA VAL A 14 13.30 9.56 8.53
C VAL A 14 14.65 10.01 9.11
N GLN A 15 15.75 9.44 8.61
CA GLN A 15 17.10 9.75 9.11
C GLN A 15 17.47 11.22 8.91
N THR A 16 17.02 11.82 7.81
CA THR A 16 17.25 13.24 7.50
C THR A 16 16.22 14.17 8.14
N GLY A 17 15.08 13.64 8.60
CA GLY A 17 13.92 14.43 9.04
C GLY A 17 13.22 15.20 7.91
N VAL A 18 13.63 15.00 6.65
CA VAL A 18 13.06 15.68 5.48
C VAL A 18 12.05 14.75 4.82
N PRO A 19 10.76 15.12 4.79
CA PRO A 19 9.75 14.28 4.18
C PRO A 19 9.92 14.19 2.67
N VAL A 20 9.69 13.01 2.09
CA VAL A 20 9.58 12.87 0.63
C VAL A 20 8.45 13.75 0.12
N PRO A 21 8.63 14.62 -0.89
CA PRO A 21 7.60 15.56 -1.33
C PRO A 21 6.28 14.86 -1.70
N ARG A 22 5.13 15.51 -1.42
CA ARG A 22 3.80 14.96 -1.72
C ARG A 22 3.67 14.50 -3.17
N LYS A 23 4.07 15.36 -4.11
CA LYS A 23 4.10 15.07 -5.56
C LYS A 23 4.83 13.78 -5.89
N ILE A 24 6.00 13.56 -5.28
CA ILE A 24 6.80 12.34 -5.44
C ILE A 24 6.06 11.12 -4.86
N ARG A 25 5.49 11.25 -3.65
CA ARG A 25 4.70 10.16 -3.04
C ARG A 25 3.50 9.77 -3.93
N LEU A 26 2.75 10.74 -4.43
CA LEU A 26 1.63 10.49 -5.34
C LEU A 26 2.05 9.82 -6.65
N GLN A 27 3.14 10.29 -7.27
CA GLN A 27 3.69 9.66 -8.47
C GLN A 27 4.05 8.19 -8.22
N ILE A 28 4.66 7.89 -7.06
CA ILE A 28 4.99 6.53 -6.67
C ILE A 28 3.73 5.68 -6.56
N PHE A 29 2.70 6.13 -5.83
CA PHE A 29 1.48 5.34 -5.61
C PHE A 29 0.65 5.14 -6.87
N MET A 30 0.54 6.16 -7.71
CA MET A 30 -0.09 6.06 -9.01
C MET A 30 0.57 4.95 -9.84
N GLN A 31 1.90 4.93 -9.91
CA GLN A 31 2.65 3.91 -10.65
C GLN A 31 2.50 2.51 -10.07
N VAL A 32 2.52 2.38 -8.74
CA VAL A 32 2.30 1.10 -8.06
C VAL A 32 0.92 0.55 -8.37
N CYS A 33 -0.11 1.37 -8.20
CA CYS A 33 -1.49 0.98 -8.48
C CYS A 33 -1.68 0.64 -9.97
N ALA A 34 -1.09 1.40 -10.88
CA ALA A 34 -1.14 1.12 -12.32
C ALA A 34 -0.44 -0.22 -12.66
N ALA A 35 0.71 -0.51 -12.06
CA ALA A 35 1.42 -1.78 -12.26
C ALA A 35 0.62 -2.98 -11.74
N VAL A 36 0.02 -2.86 -10.55
CA VAL A 36 -0.87 -3.88 -9.99
C VAL A 36 -2.08 -4.10 -10.90
N ALA A 37 -2.73 -3.02 -11.36
CA ALA A 37 -3.87 -3.08 -12.26
C ALA A 37 -3.52 -3.78 -13.59
N TYR A 38 -2.32 -3.54 -14.13
CA TYR A 38 -1.83 -4.21 -15.32
C TYR A 38 -1.67 -5.73 -15.10
N SER A 39 -1.10 -6.14 -13.95
CA SER A 39 -1.02 -7.55 -13.55
C SER A 39 -2.41 -8.19 -13.45
N HIS A 40 -3.35 -7.49 -12.81
CA HIS A 40 -4.73 -7.95 -12.62
C HIS A 40 -5.46 -8.15 -13.95
N LYS A 41 -5.26 -7.26 -14.92
CA LYS A 41 -5.80 -7.39 -16.28
C LYS A 41 -5.27 -8.66 -16.98
N SER A 42 -4.06 -9.08 -16.63
CA SER A 42 -3.43 -10.31 -17.14
C SER A 42 -3.78 -11.55 -16.30
N ASN A 43 -4.75 -11.45 -15.39
CA ASN A 43 -5.19 -12.52 -14.48
C ASN A 43 -4.13 -13.01 -13.47
N PHE A 44 -3.17 -12.14 -13.13
CA PHE A 44 -2.16 -12.40 -12.12
C PHE A 44 -2.36 -11.52 -10.89
N ALA A 45 -2.24 -12.12 -9.70
CA ALA A 45 -2.12 -11.38 -8.44
C ALA A 45 -0.64 -11.28 -8.04
N MET A 46 -0.22 -10.15 -7.47
CA MET A 46 1.16 -9.89 -7.05
C MET A 46 1.51 -10.58 -5.73
N ARG A 47 0.55 -10.64 -4.79
CA ARG A 47 0.56 -11.40 -3.51
C ARG A 47 1.64 -11.01 -2.49
N THR A 48 2.66 -10.25 -2.89
CA THR A 48 3.86 -9.96 -2.10
C THR A 48 4.18 -8.47 -2.04
N LEU A 49 3.26 -7.61 -2.47
CA LEU A 49 3.47 -6.18 -2.58
C LEU A 49 3.92 -5.57 -1.24
N ARG A 50 5.15 -5.04 -1.21
CA ARG A 50 5.80 -4.45 -0.02
C ARG A 50 6.94 -3.47 -0.39
N PRO A 51 7.31 -2.52 0.50
CA PRO A 51 8.27 -1.45 0.19
C PRO A 51 9.66 -1.90 -0.26
N ASP A 52 10.19 -2.99 0.27
CA ASP A 52 11.53 -3.47 -0.08
C ASP A 52 11.59 -4.24 -1.40
N LEU A 53 10.43 -4.57 -1.99
CA LEU A 53 10.32 -5.15 -3.34
C LEU A 53 10.00 -4.12 -4.41
N MET A 54 10.08 -2.84 -4.09
CA MET A 54 9.92 -1.76 -5.05
C MET A 54 11.20 -0.95 -5.14
N MET A 55 11.70 -0.76 -6.35
CA MET A 55 12.76 0.17 -6.64
C MET A 55 12.17 1.50 -7.08
N VAL A 56 12.65 2.58 -6.49
CA VAL A 56 12.31 3.95 -6.82
C VAL A 56 13.56 4.64 -7.31
N SER A 57 13.48 5.25 -8.48
CA SER A 57 14.46 6.20 -8.97
C SER A 57 13.84 7.59 -8.97
N LEU A 58 14.63 8.58 -8.56
CA LEU A 58 14.24 9.98 -8.63
C LEU A 58 15.14 10.64 -9.68
N ASP A 59 14.52 11.20 -10.72
CA ASP A 59 15.23 11.89 -11.79
C ASP A 59 14.52 13.22 -12.10
N HIS A 60 15.25 14.33 -12.01
CA HIS A 60 14.71 15.68 -12.27
C HIS A 60 13.34 15.99 -11.63
N GLY A 61 13.10 15.53 -10.39
CA GLY A 61 11.83 15.74 -9.70
C GLY A 61 10.68 14.81 -10.13
N MET A 62 10.99 13.77 -10.89
CA MET A 62 10.08 12.69 -11.29
C MET A 62 10.50 11.39 -10.62
N ALA A 63 9.54 10.70 -10.01
CA ALA A 63 9.75 9.35 -9.53
C ALA A 63 9.44 8.33 -10.63
N SER A 64 10.25 7.28 -10.74
CA SER A 64 9.91 6.05 -11.45
C SER A 64 9.96 4.86 -10.51
N CYS A 65 8.93 4.01 -10.58
CA CYS A 65 8.78 2.83 -9.72
C CYS A 65 8.86 1.55 -10.53
N HIS A 66 9.64 0.59 -10.05
CA HIS A 66 9.80 -0.73 -10.64
C HIS A 66 9.61 -1.80 -9.56
N TYR A 67 8.73 -2.76 -9.81
CA TYR A 67 8.56 -3.90 -8.92
C TYR A 67 9.68 -4.93 -9.17
N LEU A 68 10.26 -5.47 -8.10
CA LEU A 68 11.44 -6.33 -8.16
C LEU A 68 11.12 -7.83 -8.06
N ASP A 69 9.93 -8.22 -7.61
CA ASP A 69 9.59 -9.63 -7.36
C ASP A 69 8.51 -10.20 -8.28
N TYR A 70 8.90 -10.55 -9.50
CA TYR A 70 8.00 -11.25 -10.42
C TYR A 70 7.79 -12.74 -10.05
N CYS A 71 8.58 -13.30 -9.14
CA CYS A 71 8.55 -14.73 -8.79
C CYS A 71 7.29 -15.13 -7.99
N ALA A 72 6.64 -14.15 -7.36
CA ALA A 72 5.38 -14.31 -6.65
C ALA A 72 4.13 -14.16 -7.51
N LEU A 73 4.26 -13.76 -8.79
CA LEU A 73 3.13 -13.70 -9.69
C LEU A 73 2.55 -15.10 -9.89
N ARG A 74 1.25 -15.22 -9.63
CA ARG A 74 0.52 -16.47 -9.78
C ARG A 74 -0.81 -16.18 -10.45
N PRO A 75 -1.24 -17.04 -11.40
CA PRO A 75 -2.60 -17.04 -11.88
C PRO A 75 -3.57 -17.06 -10.69
N GLU A 76 -4.64 -16.26 -10.76
CA GLU A 76 -5.67 -16.25 -9.72
C GLU A 76 -6.29 -17.63 -9.49
N SER A 77 -6.33 -18.47 -10.54
CA SER A 77 -6.82 -19.85 -10.48
C SER A 77 -6.02 -20.77 -9.56
N LEU A 78 -4.75 -20.45 -9.25
CA LEU A 78 -3.95 -21.18 -8.28
C LEU A 78 -4.33 -20.74 -6.86
N ARG A 79 -5.39 -21.36 -6.34
CA ARG A 79 -5.80 -21.27 -4.93
C ARG A 79 -4.71 -21.83 -4.03
N SER A 80 -3.88 -20.97 -3.45
CA SER A 80 -2.99 -21.37 -2.36
C SER A 80 -3.77 -21.27 -1.06
N THR A 81 -4.03 -22.40 -0.41
CA THR A 81 -4.60 -22.47 0.95
C THR A 81 -3.54 -22.32 2.04
N LYS A 82 -2.26 -22.42 1.67
CA LYS A 82 -1.14 -22.18 2.59
C LYS A 82 -0.61 -20.77 2.37
N VAL A 83 -0.72 -19.97 3.43
CA VAL A 83 -0.02 -18.71 3.65
C VAL A 83 1.49 -19.01 3.71
N GLN A 84 2.10 -19.38 2.58
CA GLN A 84 3.51 -19.04 2.32
C GLN A 84 3.54 -17.59 1.84
N LEU A 85 2.94 -16.70 2.63
CA LEU A 85 3.04 -15.27 2.38
C LEU A 85 4.41 -14.86 2.86
N GLY A 86 5.34 -14.78 1.92
CA GLY A 86 6.56 -13.97 2.08
C GLY A 86 6.23 -12.49 2.31
N CYS A 87 4.96 -12.07 2.25
CA CYS A 87 4.53 -10.74 2.59
C CYS A 87 4.55 -10.54 4.12
N ARG A 88 5.19 -9.46 4.58
CA ARG A 88 5.24 -9.12 6.01
C ARG A 88 3.81 -8.88 6.52
N MET A 89 3.53 -9.20 7.78
CA MET A 89 2.17 -9.13 8.35
C MET A 89 1.46 -7.79 8.09
N ALA A 90 2.19 -6.68 8.10
CA ALA A 90 1.66 -5.33 7.87
C ALA A 90 0.95 -5.13 6.52
N PHE A 91 1.37 -5.86 5.49
CA PHE A 91 0.90 -5.71 4.11
C PHE A 91 0.01 -6.88 3.67
N SER A 92 -0.19 -7.86 4.56
CA SER A 92 -1.03 -9.02 4.27
C SER A 92 -2.48 -8.69 4.53
N ASP A 93 -3.33 -8.96 3.55
CA ASP A 93 -4.76 -8.76 3.68
C ASP A 93 -5.34 -9.55 4.88
N PRO A 94 -6.19 -8.94 5.72
CA PRO A 94 -6.73 -9.63 6.88
C PRO A 94 -7.61 -10.84 6.57
N SER A 95 -8.37 -10.83 5.48
CA SER A 95 -9.20 -11.97 5.07
C SER A 95 -8.33 -13.18 4.73
N VAL A 96 -7.22 -12.97 4.03
CA VAL A 96 -6.25 -14.03 3.69
C VAL A 96 -5.60 -14.58 4.96
N ARG A 97 -5.29 -13.71 5.94
CA ARG A 97 -4.81 -14.14 7.27
C ARG A 97 -5.85 -14.96 8.04
N ALA A 98 -7.13 -14.68 7.85
CA ALA A 98 -8.24 -15.46 8.41
C ALA A 98 -8.53 -16.76 7.62
N GLY A 99 -7.73 -17.09 6.61
CA GLY A 99 -7.87 -18.32 5.81
C GLY A 99 -8.75 -18.18 4.57
N ALA A 100 -9.17 -16.97 4.20
CA ALA A 100 -9.86 -16.74 2.93
C ALA A 100 -8.94 -17.07 1.74
N ALA A 101 -9.57 -17.39 0.61
CA ALA A 101 -8.83 -17.62 -0.63
C ALA A 101 -8.12 -16.34 -1.08
N VAL A 102 -6.90 -16.50 -1.60
CA VAL A 102 -6.14 -15.40 -2.19
C VAL A 102 -6.86 -14.86 -3.44
N SER A 103 -7.14 -13.57 -3.46
CA SER A 103 -7.82 -12.83 -4.53
C SER A 103 -6.99 -11.63 -4.98
N ARG A 104 -7.23 -11.11 -6.19
CA ARG A 104 -6.55 -9.89 -6.70
C ARG A 104 -6.77 -8.66 -5.82
N SER A 105 -7.93 -8.55 -5.18
CA SER A 105 -8.26 -7.44 -4.27
C SER A 105 -7.31 -7.34 -3.08
N MET A 106 -6.63 -8.43 -2.68
CA MET A 106 -5.61 -8.37 -1.63
C MET A 106 -4.46 -7.42 -1.97
N ASP A 107 -4.14 -7.29 -3.27
CA ASP A 107 -3.07 -6.40 -3.72
C ASP A 107 -3.48 -4.92 -3.53
N SER A 108 -4.77 -4.59 -3.65
CA SER A 108 -5.28 -3.25 -3.31
C SER A 108 -5.07 -2.92 -1.84
N TYR A 109 -5.35 -3.87 -0.94
CA TYR A 109 -5.09 -3.68 0.49
C TYR A 109 -3.60 -3.45 0.75
N ALA A 110 -2.74 -4.30 0.17
CA ALA A 110 -1.30 -4.18 0.31
C ALA A 110 -0.80 -2.82 -0.21
N ALA A 111 -1.29 -2.36 -1.37
CA ALA A 111 -0.95 -1.06 -1.93
C ALA A 111 -1.34 0.09 -0.99
N ALA A 112 -2.52 0.04 -0.37
CA ALA A 112 -2.94 1.03 0.62
C ALA A 112 -2.03 1.05 1.86
N MET A 113 -1.60 -0.11 2.33
CA MET A 113 -0.65 -0.21 3.45
C MET A 113 0.73 0.35 3.09
N MET A 114 1.13 0.30 1.82
CA MET A 114 2.33 1.00 1.35
C MET A 114 2.17 2.52 1.36
N VAL A 115 0.95 3.04 1.15
CA VAL A 115 0.66 4.47 1.32
C VAL A 115 0.82 4.87 2.78
N VAL A 116 0.17 4.14 3.70
CA VAL A 116 0.32 4.37 5.14
C VAL A 116 1.79 4.34 5.54
N TYR A 117 2.57 3.40 5.00
CA TYR A 117 4.00 3.28 5.25
C TYR A 117 4.80 4.53 4.93
N ALA A 118 4.43 5.26 3.88
CA ALA A 118 5.14 6.45 3.45
C ALA A 118 4.88 7.68 4.31
N TYR A 119 3.72 7.70 4.96
CA TYR A 119 3.24 8.83 5.73
C TYR A 119 3.45 8.63 7.25
N ALA A 120 3.64 7.39 7.68
CA ALA A 120 4.10 7.05 9.02
C ALA A 120 5.62 7.34 9.12
N PHE A 121 6.00 8.52 9.59
CA PHE A 121 7.39 9.00 9.77
C PHE A 121 8.18 8.26 10.89
N THR A 122 8.12 6.92 10.89
CA THR A 122 8.56 5.98 11.93
C THR A 122 7.71 5.95 13.20
N ASP A 123 7.95 4.91 14.03
CA ASP A 123 7.22 4.35 15.18
C ASP A 123 5.74 3.93 14.97
N VAL A 124 4.93 4.74 14.30
CA VAL A 124 3.49 4.47 14.06
C VAL A 124 3.27 3.17 13.29
N LEU A 125 4.17 2.81 12.38
CA LEU A 125 4.00 1.60 11.57
C LEU A 125 4.19 0.32 12.39
N ASP A 126 5.09 0.32 13.36
CA ASP A 126 5.31 -0.84 14.22
C ASP A 126 4.20 -0.97 15.27
N GLU A 127 3.69 0.15 15.79
CA GLU A 127 2.47 0.17 16.60
C GLU A 127 1.26 -0.33 15.79
N PHE A 128 1.07 0.15 14.56
CA PHE A 128 -0.02 -0.28 13.69
C PHE A 128 0.09 -1.78 13.34
N LYS A 129 1.30 -2.31 13.14
CA LYS A 129 1.52 -3.77 12.99
C LYS A 129 1.10 -4.54 14.24
N GLN A 130 1.46 -4.06 15.43
CA GLN A 130 1.08 -4.68 16.68
C GLN A 130 -0.45 -4.62 16.88
N GLN A 131 -1.06 -3.48 16.58
CA GLN A 131 -2.52 -3.28 16.60
C GLN A 131 -3.23 -4.26 15.66
N GLN A 132 -2.75 -4.42 14.43
CA GLN A 132 -3.28 -5.41 13.49
C GLN A 132 -3.20 -6.85 14.03
N TYR A 133 -2.12 -7.19 14.74
CA TYR A 133 -1.95 -8.50 15.34
C TYR A 133 -2.94 -8.73 16.49
N VAL A 134 -3.19 -7.69 17.30
CA VAL A 134 -4.22 -7.71 18.35
C VAL A 134 -5.61 -7.92 17.73
N TRP A 135 -5.95 -7.18 16.67
CA TRP A 135 -7.24 -7.31 15.99
C TRP A 135 -7.50 -8.69 15.41
N LEU A 136 -6.46 -9.34 14.87
CA LEU A 136 -6.55 -10.71 14.38
C LEU A 136 -6.78 -11.73 15.51
N LYS A 137 -6.25 -11.47 16.71
CA LYS A 137 -6.38 -12.36 17.87
C LYS A 137 -7.69 -12.18 18.62
N GLU A 138 -8.17 -10.95 18.75
CA GLU A 138 -9.32 -10.60 19.59
C GLU A 138 -10.67 -10.66 18.83
N ALA A 139 -10.63 -10.73 17.50
CA ALA A 139 -11.67 -11.24 16.60
C ALA A 139 -13.15 -10.96 16.95
N GLN A 140 -13.50 -9.72 17.35
CA GLN A 140 -14.91 -9.31 17.47
C GLN A 140 -15.47 -8.64 16.20
N ARG A 141 -14.63 -8.10 15.32
CA ARG A 141 -15.03 -7.44 14.06
C ARG A 141 -14.01 -7.71 12.94
N PRO A 142 -14.40 -7.69 11.65
CA PRO A 142 -13.46 -7.77 10.54
C PRO A 142 -12.39 -6.68 10.62
N VAL A 143 -11.12 -7.02 10.41
CA VAL A 143 -10.00 -6.04 10.47
C VAL A 143 -10.18 -4.90 9.47
N ALA A 144 -10.80 -5.16 8.31
CA ALA A 144 -11.11 -4.13 7.32
C ALA A 144 -11.98 -3.00 7.89
N ASP A 145 -12.88 -3.32 8.84
CA ASP A 145 -13.74 -2.34 9.51
C ASP A 145 -12.97 -1.55 10.58
N GLN A 146 -11.81 -2.03 11.00
CA GLN A 146 -10.97 -1.43 12.04
C GLN A 146 -9.87 -0.51 11.47
N VAL A 147 -9.58 -0.60 10.16
CA VAL A 147 -8.58 0.26 9.50
C VAL A 147 -8.95 1.75 9.59
N PRO A 148 -10.21 2.18 9.31
CA PRO A 148 -10.59 3.59 9.48
C PRO A 148 -10.38 4.08 10.92
N ASP A 149 -10.74 3.27 11.91
CA ASP A 149 -10.59 3.62 13.33
C ASP A 149 -9.12 3.78 13.72
N ALA A 150 -8.22 2.93 13.24
CA ALA A 150 -6.79 3.13 13.47
C ALA A 150 -6.23 4.33 12.71
N LEU A 151 -6.63 4.55 11.46
CA LEU A 151 -6.20 5.76 10.74
C LEU A 151 -6.64 7.02 11.47
N ALA A 152 -7.85 7.03 12.03
CA ALA A 152 -8.35 8.11 12.89
C ALA A 152 -7.55 8.21 14.20
N HIS A 153 -7.30 7.08 14.88
CA HIS A 153 -6.51 7.03 16.12
C HIS A 153 -5.09 7.57 15.93
N TYR A 154 -4.45 7.22 14.81
CA TYR A 154 -3.10 7.64 14.49
C TYR A 154 -3.05 8.94 13.68
N SER A 155 -4.19 9.57 13.35
CA SER A 155 -4.25 10.76 12.47
C SER A 155 -3.40 11.93 12.95
N GLY A 156 -3.24 12.12 14.26
CA GLY A 156 -2.36 13.15 14.83
C GLY A 156 -0.86 12.87 14.64
N ARG A 157 -0.48 11.62 14.34
CA ARG A 157 0.90 11.17 14.12
C ARG A 157 1.18 10.83 12.66
N LEU A 158 0.16 10.40 11.92
CA LEU A 158 0.15 10.19 10.49
C LEU A 158 -0.14 11.52 9.81
N LYS A 159 0.86 12.15 9.21
CA LYS A 159 0.67 13.38 8.42
C LYS A 159 0.04 13.10 7.05
N ILE A 160 -1.00 12.26 7.01
CA ILE A 160 -1.72 11.86 5.80
C ILE A 160 -2.67 12.99 5.40
N ASP A 161 -2.60 13.38 4.14
CA ASP A 161 -3.53 14.35 3.55
C ASP A 161 -4.94 13.74 3.51
N ALA A 162 -5.99 14.53 3.79
CA ALA A 162 -7.35 14.01 3.95
C ALA A 162 -7.84 13.24 2.70
N ASP A 163 -7.52 13.75 1.52
CA ASP A 163 -7.83 13.14 0.23
C ASP A 163 -7.12 11.78 0.04
N VAL A 164 -5.87 11.67 0.47
CA VAL A 164 -5.11 10.41 0.48
C VAL A 164 -5.68 9.43 1.51
N ALA A 165 -6.11 9.91 2.68
CA ALA A 165 -6.73 9.07 3.71
C ALA A 165 -8.02 8.41 3.20
N GLU A 166 -8.85 9.14 2.45
CA GLU A 166 -10.07 8.59 1.84
C GLU A 166 -9.75 7.44 0.86
N LEU A 167 -8.70 7.59 0.05
CA LEU A 167 -8.26 6.53 -0.86
C LEU A 167 -7.75 5.30 -0.09
N ILE A 168 -6.98 5.49 0.98
CA ILE A 168 -6.53 4.38 1.84
C ILE A 168 -7.74 3.63 2.41
N VAL A 169 -8.74 4.35 2.94
CA VAL A 169 -9.97 3.74 3.46
C VAL A 169 -10.69 2.96 2.36
N ALA A 170 -10.87 3.55 1.17
CA ALA A 170 -11.55 2.88 0.07
C ALA A 170 -10.84 1.59 -0.37
N MET A 171 -9.51 1.58 -0.39
CA MET A 171 -8.68 0.43 -0.77
C MET A 171 -8.53 -0.63 0.34
N THR A 172 -8.97 -0.34 1.57
CA THR A 172 -8.83 -1.26 2.73
C THR A 172 -10.15 -1.86 3.20
N ARG A 173 -11.27 -1.46 2.57
CA ARG A 173 -12.60 -2.04 2.78
C ARG A 173 -12.62 -3.57 2.59
N PRO A 174 -13.66 -4.26 3.10
CA PRO A 174 -13.92 -5.66 2.78
C PRO A 174 -13.93 -5.90 1.27
N ASP A 175 -13.52 -7.11 0.85
CA ASP A 175 -13.22 -7.46 -0.55
C ASP A 175 -14.28 -6.98 -1.56
N GLU A 176 -15.57 -7.17 -1.26
CA GLU A 176 -16.70 -6.80 -2.13
C GLU A 176 -16.87 -5.29 -2.36
N LYS A 177 -16.36 -4.45 -1.44
CA LYS A 177 -16.50 -2.98 -1.46
C LYS A 177 -15.16 -2.28 -1.67
N ARG A 178 -14.10 -3.04 -1.93
CA ARG A 178 -12.74 -2.53 -2.01
C ARG A 178 -12.50 -1.84 -3.34
N MET A 179 -11.92 -0.65 -3.28
CA MET A 179 -11.43 0.04 -4.45
C MET A 179 -10.33 -0.78 -5.14
N SER A 180 -10.46 -0.95 -6.46
CA SER A 180 -9.46 -1.64 -7.26
C SER A 180 -8.20 -0.77 -7.41
N CYS A 181 -7.03 -1.38 -7.61
CA CYS A 181 -5.83 -0.61 -7.97
C CYS A 181 -5.98 0.16 -9.29
N ALA A 182 -6.87 -0.28 -10.19
CA ALA A 182 -7.14 0.47 -11.42
C ALA A 182 -7.84 1.81 -11.13
N ASP A 183 -8.81 1.81 -10.22
CA ASP A 183 -9.54 3.02 -9.83
C ASP A 183 -8.68 3.91 -8.91
N ALA A 184 -7.91 3.30 -8.01
CA ALA A 184 -6.96 4.03 -7.17
C ALA A 184 -5.89 4.74 -8.02
N ALA A 185 -5.38 4.11 -9.08
CA ALA A 185 -4.42 4.75 -9.97
C ALA A 185 -4.98 6.02 -10.64
N LYS A 186 -6.25 5.98 -11.06
CA LYS A 186 -6.94 7.16 -11.60
C LYS A 186 -7.10 8.26 -10.56
N ALA A 187 -7.56 7.90 -9.36
CA ALA A 187 -7.74 8.86 -8.28
C ALA A 187 -6.41 9.54 -7.88
N PHE A 188 -5.32 8.78 -7.75
CA PHE A 188 -4.00 9.35 -7.48
C PHE A 188 -3.50 10.25 -8.62
N PHE A 189 -3.82 9.92 -9.87
CA PHE A 189 -3.50 10.79 -11.00
C PHE A 189 -4.30 12.10 -10.95
N GLU A 190 -5.57 12.06 -10.59
CA GLU A 190 -6.40 13.26 -10.41
C GLU A 190 -5.86 14.17 -9.29
N LEU A 191 -5.43 13.59 -8.15
CA LEU A 191 -4.77 14.33 -7.08
C LEU A 191 -3.43 14.95 -7.52
N LEU A 192 -2.68 14.27 -8.38
CA LEU A 192 -1.43 14.79 -8.92
C LEU A 192 -1.68 15.97 -9.89
N GLN A 193 -2.78 15.91 -10.65
CA GLN A 193 -3.19 16.99 -11.55
C GLN A 193 -3.72 18.21 -10.79
N SER A 194 -4.43 18.03 -9.69
CA SER A 194 -4.90 19.16 -8.87
C SER A 194 -3.75 19.92 -8.24
N ASP A 195 -2.72 19.22 -7.73
CA ASP A 195 -1.53 19.86 -7.16
C ASP A 195 -0.79 20.72 -8.17
N SER A 196 -0.70 20.24 -9.42
CA SER A 196 0.03 20.93 -10.49
C SER A 196 -0.66 22.22 -10.97
N LYS A 197 -1.94 22.44 -10.61
CA LYS A 197 -2.67 23.67 -10.94
C LYS A 197 -2.53 24.76 -9.88
N HIS A 198 -1.92 24.44 -8.74
CA HIS A 198 -1.76 25.35 -7.59
C HIS A 198 -0.29 25.66 -7.26
N GLU A 199 0.66 25.15 -8.06
CA GLU A 199 2.09 25.53 -8.09
C GLU A 199 2.34 26.61 -9.15
#